data_AF-A0A8T6S1G8-F1
#
_entry.id   AF-A0A8T6S1G8-F1
#
_cell.length_a   1.000
_cell.length_b   1.000
_cell.length_c   1.000
_cell.angle_alpha   90.00
_cell.angle_beta   90.00
_cell.angle_gamma   90.00
#
_symmetry.space_group_name_H-M   'P 1'
#
loop_
_entity.id
_entity.type
_entity.pdbx_description
1 polymer ?
#
loop_
_entity_poly.entity_id
_entity_poly.type
_entity_poly.pdbx_seq_one_letter_code
_entity_poly.pdbx_strand_id
1 'polypeptide(L)' 'HVEKQIKLICDMYKRKRDIMLKAMDAHMPPGTTWTRPEGGMFLWTTVKGGINTDELFFKAIEKNVAFVVG' A
#
# COMPACT_ATOMS: atom_id res chain seq x y z
N HIS A 1 28.61 6.25 9.88
CA HIS A 1 28.31 5.70 8.53
C HIS A 1 26.86 5.21 8.46
N VAL A 2 26.42 4.36 9.40
CA VAL A 2 25.06 3.82 9.47
C VAL A 2 23.96 4.90 9.59
N GLU A 3 24.12 5.92 10.43
CA GLU A 3 23.12 6.99 10.59
C GLU A 3 22.79 7.73 9.30
N LYS A 4 23.82 8.01 8.47
CA LYS A 4 23.61 8.64 7.15
C LYS A 4 22.79 7.74 6.24
N GLN A 5 23.03 6.42 6.27
CA GLN A 5 22.26 5.45 5.50
C GLN A 5 20.82 5.35 5.98
N ILE A 6 20.60 5.34 7.30
CA ILE A 6 19.26 5.34 7.90
C ILE A 6 18.47 6.55 7.41
N LYS A 7 19.05 7.75 7.47
CA LYS A 7 18.38 8.97 7.00
C LYS A 7 17.99 8.88 5.51
N LEU A 8 18.92 8.45 4.66
CA LEU A 8 18.66 8.27 3.23
C LEU A 8 17.51 7.28 2.96
N ILE A 9 17.50 6.16 3.69
CA ILE A 9 16.47 5.14 3.58
C ILE A 9 15.11 5.68 4.04
N CYS A 10 15.07 6.37 5.19
CA CYS A 10 13.85 7.00 5.69
C CYS A 10 13.27 8.02 4.70
N ASP A 11 14.11 8.90 4.13
CA ASP A 11 13.68 9.90 3.15
C ASP A 11 13.13 9.23 1.88
N MET A 12 13.77 8.15 1.41
CA MET A 12 13.31 7.36 0.27
C MET A 12 11.95 6.70 0.54
N TYR A 13 11.80 5.99 1.67
CA TYR A 13 10.54 5.29 1.98
C TYR A 13 9.40 6.27 2.27
N LYS A 14 9.69 7.42 2.89
CA LYS A 14 8.71 8.50 3.07
C LYS A 14 8.16 8.97 1.73
N ARG A 15 9.04 9.24 0.75
CA ARG A 15 8.61 9.61 -0.61
C ARG A 15 7.75 8.53 -1.27
N LYS A 16 8.14 7.26 -1.17
CA LYS A 16 7.36 6.15 -1.73
C LYS A 16 5.98 6.03 -1.09
N ARG A 17 5.90 6.11 0.24
CA ARG A 17 4.65 6.12 1.00
C ARG A 17 3.74 7.25 0.54
N ASP A 18 4.25 8.47 0.45
CA ASP A 18 3.45 9.65 0.10
C ASP A 18 2.88 9.54 -1.32
N ILE A 19 3.65 8.98 -2.27
CA ILE A 19 3.17 8.70 -3.63
C ILE A 19 2.07 7.64 -3.60
N MET A 20 2.27 6.55 -2.87
CA MET A 20 1.29 5.47 -2.78
C MET A 20 -0.01 5.95 -2.14
N LEU A 21 0.05 6.71 -1.05
CA LEU A 21 -1.11 7.30 -0.40
C LEU A 21 -1.90 8.22 -1.34
N LYS A 22 -1.22 9.10 -2.09
CA LYS A 22 -1.86 9.96 -3.09
C LYS A 22 -2.53 9.15 -4.20
N ALA A 23 -1.90 8.07 -4.65
CA ALA A 23 -2.49 7.19 -5.66
C ALA A 23 -3.72 6.46 -5.12
N MET A 24 -3.69 5.99 -3.87
CA MET A 24 -4.86 5.38 -3.24
C MET A 24 -6.00 6.39 -3.08
N ASP A 25 -5.69 7.62 -2.66
CA ASP A 25 -6.66 8.72 -2.57
C ASP A 25 -7.36 9.01 -3.92
N ALA A 26 -6.62 8.90 -5.03
CA ALA A 26 -7.14 9.19 -6.36
C ALA A 26 -7.89 8.03 -7.02
N HIS A 27 -7.55 6.78 -6.67
CA HIS A 27 -7.94 5.62 -7.47
C HIS A 27 -8.74 4.54 -6.73
N MET A 28 -8.72 4.52 -5.39
CA MET A 28 -9.46 3.48 -4.66
C MET A 28 -10.98 3.72 -4.76
N PRO A 29 -11.77 2.66 -4.96
CA PRO A 29 -13.21 2.80 -5.10
C PRO A 29 -13.86 3.21 -3.78
N PRO A 30 -15.02 3.89 -3.82
CA PRO A 30 -15.77 4.28 -2.64
C PRO A 30 -16.02 3.10 -1.68
N GLY A 31 -15.88 3.36 -0.38
CA GLY A 31 -16.06 2.34 0.66
C GLY A 31 -14.81 1.54 0.98
N THR A 32 -13.73 1.66 0.21
CA THR A 32 -12.41 1.13 0.56
C THR A 32 -11.71 2.07 1.53
N THR A 33 -11.04 1.52 2.54
CA THR A 33 -10.23 2.29 3.50
C THR A 33 -8.82 1.72 3.58
N TRP A 34 -7.85 2.55 3.94
CA TRP A 34 -6.46 2.10 4.12
C TRP A 34 -5.76 2.85 5.23
N THR A 35 -4.68 2.26 5.75
CA THR A 35 -3.85 2.87 6.79
C THR A 35 -3.01 4.02 6.23
N ARG A 36 -2.72 5.01 7.08
CA ARG A 36 -1.82 6.14 6.79
C ARG A 36 -0.66 6.15 7.78
N PRO A 37 0.35 5.27 7.60
CA PRO A 37 1.39 5.09 8.60
C PRO A 37 2.41 6.23 8.59
N GLU A 38 2.97 6.57 9.75
CA GLU A 38 4.03 7.57 9.87
C GLU A 38 5.41 7.04 9.42
N GLY A 39 5.59 5.71 9.39
CA GLY A 39 6.80 5.02 8.95
C GLY A 39 6.56 3.52 8.72
N GLY A 40 7.62 2.77 8.41
CA GLY A 40 7.52 1.36 8.03
C GLY A 40 7.48 1.14 6.51
N MET A 41 7.01 -0.03 6.09
CA MET A 41 7.12 -0.48 4.69
C MET A 41 5.80 -0.93 4.05
N PHE A 42 4.71 -1.00 4.82
CA PHE A 42 3.43 -1.56 4.37
C PHE A 42 2.27 -0.60 4.58
N LEU A 43 1.29 -0.69 3.70
CA LEU A 43 -0.03 -0.12 3.87
C LEU A 43 -1.02 -1.27 3.91
N TRP A 44 -2.03 -1.15 4.77
CA TRP A 44 -3.10 -2.13 4.88
C TRP A 44 -4.36 -1.55 4.26
N THR A 45 -5.04 -2.33 3.43
CA THR A 45 -6.27 -1.92 2.75
C THR A 45 -7.41 -2.82 3.18
N THR A 46 -8.55 -2.22 3.54
CA THR A 46 -9.79 -2.91 3.86
C THR A 46 -10.82 -2.59 2.78
N VAL A 47 -11.30 -3.63 2.11
CA VAL A 47 -12.33 -3.52 1.09
C VAL A 47 -13.67 -3.96 1.70
N LYS A 48 -14.72 -3.16 1.54
CA LYS A 48 -16.05 -3.47 2.08
C LYS A 48 -16.84 -4.39 1.14
N GLY A 49 -17.89 -5.01 1.68
CA GLY A 49 -18.88 -5.76 0.89
C GLY A 49 -18.65 -7.28 0.83
N GLY A 50 -17.93 -7.86 1.81
CA GLY A 50 -17.71 -9.32 1.85
C GLY A 50 -16.86 -9.83 0.70
N ILE A 51 -16.05 -8.97 0.10
CA ILE A 51 -15.15 -9.35 -1.00
C ILE A 51 -14.12 -10.34 -0.46
N ASN A 52 -14.06 -11.52 -1.07
CA ASN A 52 -13.01 -12.48 -0.83
C ASN A 52 -11.69 -11.96 -1.46
N THR A 53 -10.73 -11.62 -0.63
CA THR A 53 -9.45 -11.07 -1.05
C THR A 53 -8.53 -12.10 -1.72
N ASP A 54 -8.72 -13.39 -1.47
CA ASP A 54 -8.03 -14.47 -2.20
C ASP A 54 -8.46 -14.50 -3.67
N GLU A 55 -9.77 -14.43 -3.93
CA GLU A 55 -10.27 -14.34 -5.31
C GLU A 55 -9.85 -13.05 -6.01
N LEU A 56 -9.82 -11.94 -5.26
CA LEU A 56 -9.34 -10.65 -5.78
C LEU A 56 -7.86 -10.71 -6.15
N PHE A 57 -7.05 -11.46 -5.39
CA PHE A 57 -5.62 -11.60 -5.67
C PHE A 57 -5.38 -12.24 -7.04
N PHE A 58 -6.09 -13.32 -7.39
CA PHE A 58 -5.97 -13.92 -8.72
C PHE A 58 -6.34 -12.95 -9.85
N LYS A 59 -7.42 -12.17 -9.68
CA LYS A 59 -7.81 -11.11 -10.64
C LYS A 59 -6.77 -10.00 -10.75
N ALA A 60 -6.05 -9.70 -9.67
CA ALA A 60 -4.99 -8.70 -9.69
C ALA A 60 -3.74 -9.22 -10.43
N ILE A 61 -3.39 -10.50 -10.25
CA ILE A 61 -2.27 -11.14 -10.96
C ILE A 61 -2.48 -11.12 -12.48
N GLU A 62 -3.71 -11.37 -12.96
CA GLU A 62 -4.07 -11.23 -14.38
C GLU A 62 -3.77 -9.81 -14.92
N LYS A 63 -3.74 -8.80 -14.03
CA LYS A 63 -3.41 -7.40 -14.34
C LYS A 63 -1.97 -7.02 -13.98
N ASN A 64 -1.10 -8.00 -13.72
CA ASN A 64 0.30 -7.81 -13.32
C ASN A 64 0.45 -7.03 -11.99
N VAL A 65 -0.50 -7.19 -11.07
CA VAL A 65 -0.44 -6.59 -9.73
C VAL A 65 -0.52 -7.70 -8.67
N ALA A 66 0.37 -7.65 -7.69
CA ALA A 66 0.37 -8.58 -6.56
C ALA A 66 0.24 -7.82 -5.23
N PHE A 67 -0.44 -8.43 -4.27
CA PHE A 67 -0.52 -7.97 -2.87
C PHE A 67 -0.57 -9.18 -1.94
N VAL A 68 -0.32 -8.98 -0.65
CA VAL A 68 -0.43 -10.03 0.35
C VAL A 68 -1.88 -10.10 0.83
N VAL A 69 -2.49 -11.29 0.72
CA VAL A 69 -3.82 -11.53 1.29
C VAL A 69 -3.71 -11.61 2.81
N GLY A 70 -4.65 -10.95 3.50
CA GLY A 70 -4.63 -10.72 4.94
C GLY A 70 -5.69 -11.47 5.72
#